data_AF-A0A958K365-F1
#
_entry.id   AF-A0A958K365-F1
#
_cell.length_a   1.000
_cell.length_b   1.000
_cell.length_c   1.000
_cell.angle_alpha   90.00
_cell.angle_beta   90.00
_cell.angle_gamma   90.00
#
_symmetry.space_group_name_H-M   'P 1'
#
loop_
_entity.id
_entity.type
_entity.pdbx_description
1 polymer ?
#
loop_
_entity_poly.entity_id
_entity_poly.type
_entity_poly.pdbx_seq_one_letter_code
_entity_poly.pdbx_strand_id
1 'polypeptide(L)'
;MKFWSNSEIPGAGSYVPEKRLLAAVLQRAVTDYVTGDGDLKETARLWLFMDEPADAPLSFTFICEALDLDIDSLRKAIFLQEQTQSSDVAHHAVM
;
A
#
# COMPACT_ATOMS: atom_id res chain seq x y z
N MET A 1 -24.38 -2.75 34.19
CA MET A 1 -23.35 -2.54 33.15
C MET A 1 -23.41 -3.74 32.21
N LYS A 2 -23.81 -3.55 30.96
CA LYS A 2 -23.92 -4.65 29.99
C LYS A 2 -22.51 -5.01 29.51
N PHE A 3 -22.02 -6.16 29.96
CA PHE A 3 -20.83 -6.81 29.43
C PHE A 3 -21.10 -7.19 27.97
N TRP A 4 -20.34 -6.61 27.03
CA TRP A 4 -20.28 -7.10 25.67
C TRP A 4 -19.30 -8.27 25.66
N SER A 5 -19.83 -9.48 25.76
CA SER A 5 -19.04 -10.70 25.61
C SER A 5 -18.68 -10.87 24.14
N ASN A 6 -17.39 -10.77 23.81
CA ASN A 6 -16.80 -11.09 22.51
C ASN A 6 -16.86 -12.61 22.23
N SER A 7 -18.05 -13.21 22.28
CA SER A 7 -18.22 -14.66 22.26
C SER A 7 -18.40 -15.26 20.86
N GLU A 8 -18.18 -14.47 19.80
CA GLU A 8 -18.33 -14.94 18.41
C GLU A 8 -17.18 -14.46 17.51
N ILE A 9 -15.94 -14.50 18.00
CA ILE A 9 -14.77 -14.41 17.11
C ILE A 9 -14.44 -15.84 16.67
N PRO A 10 -14.69 -16.23 15.41
CA PRO A 10 -14.24 -17.52 14.89
C PRO A 10 -12.74 -17.67 15.09
N GLY A 11 -12.27 -18.90 15.36
CA GLY A 11 -10.92 -19.23 15.81
C GLY A 11 -9.80 -18.37 15.20
N ALA A 12 -8.90 -17.92 16.07
CA ALA A 12 -7.76 -17.03 15.81
C ALA A 12 -6.71 -17.65 14.85
N GLY A 13 -7.09 -17.91 13.61
CA GLY A 13 -6.23 -18.40 12.55
C GLY A 13 -6.69 -17.80 11.23
N SER A 14 -6.38 -16.52 11.01
CA SER A 14 -6.25 -15.85 9.68
C SER A 14 -6.52 -14.34 9.76
N TYR A 15 -7.15 -13.81 10.81
CA TYR A 15 -7.56 -12.41 10.86
C TYR A 15 -6.70 -11.62 11.84
N VAL A 16 -5.60 -11.05 11.35
CA VAL A 16 -4.71 -10.17 12.13
C VAL A 16 -5.05 -8.71 11.77
N PRO A 17 -5.75 -7.96 12.65
CA PRO A 17 -6.16 -6.58 12.37
C PRO A 17 -5.00 -5.66 11.97
N GLU A 18 -3.83 -5.87 12.58
CA GLU A 18 -2.61 -5.15 12.27
C GLU A 18 -2.18 -5.36 10.82
N LYS A 19 -2.08 -6.61 10.34
CA LYS A 19 -1.73 -6.89 8.93
C LYS A 19 -2.74 -6.26 7.95
N ARG A 20 -4.03 -6.20 8.32
CA ARG A 20 -5.03 -5.51 7.51
C ARG A 20 -4.79 -4.01 7.43
N LEU A 21 -4.40 -3.38 8.54
CA LEU A 21 -4.07 -1.96 8.56
C LEU A 21 -2.85 -1.69 7.67
N LEU A 22 -1.78 -2.47 7.81
CA LEU A 22 -0.56 -2.31 7.01
C LEU A 22 -0.85 -2.49 5.51
N ALA A 23 -1.64 -3.50 5.15
CA ALA A 23 -2.06 -3.72 3.77
C ALA A 23 -2.92 -2.56 3.23
N ALA A 24 -3.79 -1.97 4.05
CA ALA A 24 -4.61 -0.82 3.65
C ALA A 24 -3.76 0.44 3.43
N VAL A 25 -2.76 0.67 4.29
CA VAL A 25 -1.80 1.79 4.14
C VAL A 25 -1.01 1.63 2.83
N LEU A 26 -0.47 0.43 2.57
CA LEU A 26 0.23 0.13 1.33
C LEU A 26 -0.67 0.32 0.11
N GLN A 27 -1.88 -0.25 0.14
CA GLN A 27 -2.84 -0.14 -0.96
C GLN A 27 -3.18 1.32 -1.25
N ARG A 28 -3.33 2.16 -0.21
CA ARG A 28 -3.58 3.59 -0.38
C ARG A 28 -2.42 4.27 -1.09
N ALA A 29 -1.18 4.07 -0.63
CA ALA A 29 0.00 4.66 -1.25
C ALA A 29 0.18 4.23 -2.72
N VAL A 30 -0.01 2.94 -3.02
CA VAL A 30 0.03 2.45 -4.41
C VAL A 30 -1.06 3.10 -5.26
N THR A 31 -2.29 3.20 -4.74
CA THR A 31 -3.40 3.82 -5.47
C THR A 31 -3.12 5.30 -5.76
N ASP A 32 -2.67 6.04 -4.74
CA ASP A 32 -2.31 7.45 -4.87
C ASP A 32 -1.16 7.67 -5.87
N TYR A 33 -0.18 6.75 -5.93
CA TYR A 33 0.91 6.84 -6.91
C TYR A 33 0.47 6.48 -8.34
N VAL A 34 -0.29 5.40 -8.51
CA VAL A 34 -0.70 4.88 -9.84
C VAL A 34 -1.78 5.75 -10.47
N THR A 35 -2.73 6.24 -9.68
CA THR A 35 -3.94 6.93 -10.19
C THR A 35 -4.04 8.39 -9.78
N GLY A 36 -3.29 8.83 -8.77
CA GLY A 36 -3.31 10.21 -8.33
C GLY A 36 -2.59 11.15 -9.29
N ASP A 37 -2.71 12.45 -9.01
CA ASP A 37 -2.11 13.54 -9.76
C ASP A 37 -1.42 14.54 -8.81
N GLY A 38 -0.60 15.43 -9.38
CA GLY A 38 0.07 16.52 -8.66
C GLY A 38 0.80 16.07 -7.38
N ASP A 39 0.55 16.81 -6.30
CA ASP A 39 1.18 16.59 -4.99
C ASP A 39 0.83 15.24 -4.36
N LEU A 40 -0.36 14.70 -4.64
CA LEU A 40 -0.79 13.40 -4.09
C LEU A 40 0.09 12.27 -4.64
N LYS A 41 0.29 12.25 -5.96
CA LYS A 41 1.16 11.28 -6.62
C LYS A 41 2.61 11.44 -6.21
N GLU A 42 3.11 12.68 -6.11
CA GLU A 42 4.50 12.92 -5.72
C GLU A 42 4.75 12.50 -4.27
N THR A 43 3.84 12.79 -3.34
CA THR A 43 3.97 12.35 -1.94
C THR A 43 3.98 10.82 -1.84
N ALA A 44 3.11 10.14 -2.57
CA ALA A 44 3.09 8.69 -2.63
C ALA A 44 4.37 8.11 -3.26
N ARG A 45 4.91 8.76 -4.31
CA ARG A 45 6.18 8.39 -4.93
C ARG A 45 7.33 8.47 -3.91
N LEU A 46 7.42 9.56 -3.16
CA LEU A 46 8.46 9.74 -2.15
C LEU A 46 8.36 8.63 -1.10
N TRP A 47 7.16 8.33 -0.60
CA TRP A 47 6.96 7.28 0.40
C TRP A 47 7.30 5.86 -0.12
N LEU A 48 6.98 5.53 -1.38
CA LEU A 48 7.24 4.21 -1.97
C LEU A 48 8.72 3.98 -2.35
N PHE A 49 9.40 5.02 -2.80
CA PHE A 49 10.70 4.89 -3.48
C PHE A 49 11.86 5.57 -2.78
N MET A 50 11.62 6.42 -1.76
CA MET A 50 12.72 6.90 -0.93
C MET A 50 13.09 5.84 0.10
N ASP A 51 14.39 5.65 0.28
CA ASP A 51 14.89 4.78 1.32
C ASP A 51 14.88 5.55 2.65
N GLU A 52 13.92 5.20 3.49
CA GLU A 52 13.89 5.60 4.90
C GLU A 52 14.65 4.59 5.75
N PRO A 53 15.15 5.00 6.93
CA PRO A 53 15.64 4.05 7.93
C PRO A 53 14.62 2.94 8.20
N ALA A 54 15.07 1.67 8.23
CA ALA A 54 14.18 0.52 8.40
C ALA A 54 13.41 0.50 9.74
N ASP A 55 13.87 1.27 10.73
CA ASP A 55 13.24 1.43 12.04
C ASP A 55 12.15 2.51 12.08
N ALA A 56 11.92 3.24 10.98
CA ALA A 56 10.82 4.19 10.88
C ALA A 56 9.47 3.46 10.89
N PRO A 57 8.59 3.71 11.89
CA PRO A 57 7.29 3.04 11.96
C PRO A 57 6.44 3.35 10.73
N LEU A 58 5.80 2.33 10.17
CA LEU A 58 4.93 2.46 8.98
C LEU A 58 5.66 3.00 7.73
N SER A 59 6.99 2.89 7.67
CA SER A 59 7.72 3.09 6.42
C SER A 59 7.36 1.98 5.42
N PHE A 60 7.65 2.22 4.14
CA PHE A 60 7.41 1.22 3.10
C PHE A 60 8.17 -0.09 3.36
N THR A 61 9.43 0.00 3.81
CA THR A 61 10.27 -1.16 4.14
C THR A 61 9.71 -1.93 5.33
N PHE A 62 9.35 -1.23 6.41
CA PHE A 62 8.69 -1.84 7.58
C PHE A 62 7.43 -2.61 7.18
N ILE A 63 6.57 -2.02 6.34
CA ILE A 63 5.33 -2.66 5.90
C ILE A 63 5.60 -3.89 5.04
N CYS A 64 6.58 -3.84 4.13
CA CYS A 64 6.93 -4.99 3.31
C CYS A 64 7.43 -6.16 4.17
N GLU A 65 8.30 -5.90 5.15
CA GLU A 65 8.78 -6.91 6.09
C GLU A 65 7.65 -7.52 6.92
N ALA A 66 6.76 -6.69 7.48
CA ALA A 66 5.63 -7.15 8.29
C ALA A 66 4.59 -7.97 7.50
N LEU A 67 4.50 -7.73 6.19
CA LEU A 67 3.60 -8.43 5.27
C LEU A 67 4.27 -9.57 4.49
N ASP A 68 5.56 -9.81 4.70
CA ASP A 68 6.35 -10.83 3.97
C ASP A 68 6.36 -10.59 2.45
N LEU A 69 6.61 -9.34 2.05
CA LEU A 69 6.66 -8.89 0.65
C LEU A 69 8.10 -8.57 0.23
N ASP A 70 8.47 -8.96 -0.99
CA ASP A 70 9.75 -8.60 -1.59
C ASP A 70 9.73 -7.14 -2.07
N ILE A 71 10.59 -6.33 -1.47
CA ILE A 71 10.66 -4.87 -1.65
C ILE A 71 10.96 -4.52 -3.13
N ASP A 72 11.99 -5.14 -3.71
CA ASP A 72 12.46 -4.80 -5.06
C ASP A 72 11.45 -5.21 -6.13
N SER A 73 10.89 -6.41 -6.02
CA SER A 73 9.86 -6.90 -6.94
C SER A 73 8.59 -6.08 -6.84
N LEU A 74 8.19 -5.68 -5.63
CA LEU A 74 7.00 -4.86 -5.43
C LEU A 74 7.19 -3.45 -6.01
N ARG A 75 8.31 -2.77 -5.73
CA ARG A 75 8.64 -1.46 -6.31
C ARG A 75 8.63 -1.52 -7.84
N LYS A 76 9.24 -2.56 -8.41
CA LYS A 76 9.26 -2.78 -9.87
C LYS A 76 7.84 -2.97 -10.44
N ALA A 77 7.00 -3.77 -9.78
CA ALA A 77 5.62 -4.00 -10.22
C ALA A 77 4.79 -2.71 -10.17
N ILE A 78 4.88 -1.94 -9.09
CA ILE A 78 4.16 -0.65 -8.95
C ILE A 78 4.59 0.34 -10.03
N PHE A 79 5.89 0.44 -10.29
CA PHE A 79 6.44 1.32 -11.33
C PHE A 79 5.98 0.93 -12.75
N LEU A 80 5.91 -0.37 -13.05
CA LEU A 80 5.37 -0.85 -14.34
C LEU A 80 3.88 -0.58 -14.48
N GLN A 81 3.12 -0.73 -13.39
CA GLN A 81 1.68 -0.48 -13.37
C GLN A 81 1.37 1.00 -13.65
N GLU A 82 2.10 1.93 -13.02
CA GLU A 82 1.94 3.37 -13.25
C GLU A 82 2.18 3.75 -14.73
N GLN A 83 3.25 3.23 -15.35
CA GLN A 83 3.55 3.52 -16.76
C GLN A 83 2.46 3.00 -17.71
N THR A 84 1.89 1.84 -17.40
CA THR A 84 0.79 1.26 -18.18
C THR A 84 -0.46 2.14 -18.07
N GLN A 85 -0.79 2.59 -16.86
CA GLN A 85 -1.93 3.47 -16.61
C GLN A 85 -1.77 4.83 -17.32
N SER A 86 -0.58 5.42 -17.28
CA SER A 86 -0.27 6.69 -17.97
C SER A 86 -0.40 6.57 -19.50
N SER A 87 -0.10 5.39 -20.06
CA SER A 87 -0.22 5.12 -21.50
C SER A 87 -1.68 4.97 -21.95
N ASP A 88 -2.52 4.32 -21.14
CA ASP A 88 -3.96 4.17 -21.42
C ASP A 88 -4.71 5.50 -21.37
N VAL A 89 -4.38 6.38 -20.41
CA VAL A 89 -4.97 7.73 -20.33
C VAL A 89 -4.62 8.57 -21.56
N ALA A 90 -3.38 8.48 -22.04
CA ALA A 90 -2.96 9.18 -23.25
C ALA A 90 -3.71 8.69 -24.51
N HIS A 91 -4.00 7.38 -24.60
CA HIS A 91 -4.78 6.83 -25.71
C HIS A 91 -6.26 7.26 -25.69
N HIS A 92 -6.87 7.40 -24.50
CA HIS A 92 -8.26 7.84 -24.37
C HIS A 92 -8.44 9.35 -24.62
N ALA A 93 -7.46 10.18 -24.28
CA ALA A 93 -7.54 11.63 -24.44
C ALA A 93 -7.42 12.13 -25.90
N VAL A 94 -7.09 11.25 -26.86
CA VAL A 94 -6.84 11.58 -28.28
C VAL A 94 -8.02 11.15 -29.18
N MET A 95 -9.05 10.50 -28.64
CA MET A 95 -10.32 10.19 -29.34
C MET A 95 -11.42 11.19 -28.98
#